data_AF-A0A7W1K2N2-F1
#
_entry.id   AF-A0A7W1K2N2-F1
#
_cell.length_a   1.000
_cell.length_b   1.000
_cell.length_c   1.000
_cell.angle_alpha   90.00
_cell.angle_beta   90.00
_cell.angle_gamma   90.00
#
_symmetry.space_group_name_H-M   'P 1'
#
loop_
_entity.id
_entity.type
_entity.pdbx_description
1 polymer ?
#
loop_
_entity_poly.entity_id
_entity_poly.type
_entity_poly.pdbx_seq_one_letter_code
_entity_poly.pdbx_strand_id
1 'polypeptide(L)'
;MLQAVTRAEADACMTSLFGVEALDMAGLDPPWAVVNSTFYVGPDPPRPVVADVAPRAVPLIERFAALLERADLALHATDRVFDVGFDGAPDHHRYVGPLGVWSRRSRRRRTWTKPETRGS
;
A
#
# COMPACT_ATOMS: atom_id res chain seq x y z
N MET A 1 9.75 15.08 9.49
CA MET A 1 8.75 14.01 9.30
C MET A 1 8.84 12.96 10.40
N LEU A 2 10.00 12.31 10.62
CA LEU A 2 10.18 11.29 11.66
C LEU A 2 9.67 11.72 13.05
N GLN A 3 10.01 12.94 13.50
CA GLN A 3 9.54 13.45 14.80
C GLN A 3 8.04 13.72 14.89
N ALA A 4 7.33 13.90 13.77
CA ALA A 4 5.88 14.08 13.78
C ALA A 4 5.17 12.73 13.92
N VAL A 5 5.74 11.67 13.34
CA VAL A 5 5.21 10.31 13.41
C VAL A 5 5.40 9.71 14.80
N THR A 6 6.57 9.91 15.43
CA THR A 6 6.88 9.31 16.74
C THR A 6 6.22 10.01 17.94
N ARG A 7 5.60 11.19 17.75
CA ARG A 7 5.03 11.99 18.85
C ARG A 7 3.51 11.88 18.99
N ALA A 8 2.83 11.27 18.04
CA ALA A 8 1.38 11.09 18.10
C ALA A 8 1.06 9.69 18.66
N GLU A 9 0.19 9.62 19.66
CA GLU A 9 -0.43 8.35 20.10
C GLU A 9 -1.46 7.92 19.04
N ALA A 10 -0.97 7.50 17.87
CA ALA A 10 -1.82 7.05 16.77
C ALA A 10 -2.06 5.54 16.86
N ASP A 11 -3.34 5.13 16.80
CA ASP A 11 -3.71 3.71 16.73
C ASP A 11 -3.34 3.04 15.39
N ALA A 12 -3.10 3.86 14.36
CA ALA A 12 -2.63 3.43 13.04
C ALA A 12 -1.98 4.61 12.30
N CYS A 13 -1.06 4.29 11.38
CA CYS A 13 -0.40 5.28 10.52
C CYS A 13 -0.80 5.11 9.06
N MET A 14 -0.84 6.21 8.31
CA MET A 14 -1.09 6.17 6.88
C MET A 14 -0.20 7.17 6.15
N THR A 15 0.29 6.78 4.99
CA THR A 15 1.13 7.62 4.13
C THR A 15 0.83 7.41 2.65
N SER A 16 1.34 8.29 1.80
CA SER A 16 1.35 8.04 0.35
C SER A 16 2.51 7.12 -0.02
N LEU A 17 2.49 6.55 -1.23
CA LEU A 17 3.59 5.71 -1.73
C LEU A 17 4.98 6.35 -1.50
N PHE A 18 5.14 7.63 -1.80
CA PHE A 18 6.41 8.34 -1.66
C PHE A 18 6.83 8.63 -0.21
N GLY A 19 5.91 8.49 0.75
CA GLY A 19 6.19 8.65 2.17
C GLY A 19 6.39 7.33 2.90
N VAL A 20 6.40 6.18 2.21
CA VAL A 20 6.49 4.85 2.84
C VAL A 20 7.78 4.64 3.62
N GLU A 21 8.91 5.13 3.11
CA GLU A 21 10.20 5.02 3.79
C GLU A 21 10.22 5.73 5.14
N ALA A 22 9.44 6.82 5.29
CA ALA A 22 9.37 7.54 6.56
C ALA A 22 8.66 6.73 7.64
N LEU A 23 7.70 5.88 7.28
CA LEU A 23 7.05 4.98 8.24
C LEU A 23 7.96 3.80 8.58
N ASP A 24 8.64 3.23 7.59
CA ASP A 24 9.60 2.15 7.81
C ASP A 24 10.74 2.58 8.75
N MET A 25 11.36 3.73 8.48
CA MET A 25 12.42 4.28 9.32
C MET A 25 11.96 4.68 10.72
N ALA A 26 10.68 4.98 10.90
CA ALA A 26 10.14 5.33 12.21
C ALA A 26 9.96 4.10 13.12
N GLY A 27 10.08 2.87 12.59
CA GLY A 27 10.02 1.63 13.38
C GLY A 27 8.72 1.50 14.15
N LEU A 28 7.60 1.75 13.49
CA LEU A 28 6.29 1.89 14.14
C LEU A 28 5.75 0.55 14.64
N ASP A 29 5.29 0.53 15.89
CA ASP A 29 4.50 -0.58 16.45
C ASP A 29 3.05 -0.60 15.94
N PRO A 30 2.35 0.55 15.74
CA PRO A 30 0.99 0.53 15.20
C PRO A 30 0.95 0.04 13.75
N PRO A 31 -0.17 -0.58 13.33
CA PRO A 31 -0.34 -0.99 11.95
C PRO A 31 -0.30 0.22 11.02
N TRP A 32 0.24 0.03 9.81
CA TRP A 32 0.38 1.11 8.85
C TRP A 32 -0.14 0.76 7.46
N ALA A 33 -0.68 1.79 6.82
CA ALA A 33 -1.25 1.72 5.49
C ALA A 33 -0.55 2.65 4.51
N VAL A 34 -0.50 2.25 3.24
CA VAL A 34 -0.01 3.08 2.13
C VAL A 34 -1.11 3.33 1.14
N VAL A 35 -1.26 4.58 0.71
CA VAL A 35 -2.07 4.94 -0.46
C VAL A 35 -1.15 5.00 -1.68
N ASN A 36 -1.27 3.99 -2.55
CA ASN A 36 -0.64 3.97 -3.86
C ASN A 36 -1.55 4.66 -4.88
N SER A 37 -1.11 5.82 -5.38
CA SER A 37 -1.82 6.58 -6.42
C SER A 37 -1.31 6.33 -7.82
N THR A 38 -0.51 5.28 -8.02
CA THR A 38 0.03 4.89 -9.32
C THR A 38 -0.58 3.57 -9.79
N PHE A 39 -0.02 2.99 -10.85
CA PHE A 39 -0.19 1.57 -11.18
C PHE A 39 0.25 0.68 -10.03
N TYR A 40 -0.10 -0.60 -10.09
CA TYR A 40 0.30 -1.57 -9.07
C TYR A 40 1.81 -1.51 -8.78
N VAL A 41 2.13 -1.26 -7.52
CA VAL A 41 3.48 -1.38 -6.96
C VAL A 41 3.40 -2.44 -5.86
N GLY A 42 4.24 -3.46 -5.96
CA GLY A 42 4.22 -4.63 -5.09
C GLY A 42 5.01 -5.79 -5.72
N PRO A 43 5.04 -6.97 -5.07
CA PRO A 43 5.68 -8.15 -5.62
C PRO A 43 5.05 -8.55 -6.96
N ASP A 44 5.89 -9.05 -7.87
CA ASP A 44 5.52 -9.63 -9.15
C ASP A 44 4.52 -8.78 -9.97
N PRO A 45 4.89 -7.54 -10.36
CA PRO A 45 3.99 -6.70 -11.12
C PRO A 45 3.67 -7.34 -12.48
N PRO A 46 2.43 -7.23 -12.97
CA PRO A 46 1.98 -7.88 -14.21
C PRO A 46 2.69 -7.35 -15.46
N ARG A 47 3.33 -6.18 -15.35
CA ARG A 47 4.15 -5.58 -16.40
C ARG A 47 5.47 -5.07 -15.82
N PRO A 48 6.56 -5.08 -16.62
CA PRO A 48 7.86 -4.60 -16.15
C PRO A 48 7.78 -3.13 -15.72
N VAL A 49 8.30 -2.81 -14.53
CA VAL A 49 8.34 -1.44 -13.98
C VAL A 49 8.97 -0.45 -14.97
N VAL A 50 9.99 -0.89 -15.71
CA VAL A 50 10.69 -0.11 -16.74
C VAL A 50 9.80 0.38 -17.89
N ALA A 51 8.61 -0.21 -18.08
CA ALA A 51 7.65 0.21 -19.09
C ALA A 51 6.88 1.48 -18.67
N ASP A 52 6.76 1.74 -17.37
CA ASP A 52 5.92 2.82 -16.82
C ASP A 52 6.70 3.96 -16.21
N VAL A 53 7.94 3.71 -15.80
CA VAL A 53 8.73 4.68 -15.07
C VAL A 53 10.06 4.94 -15.77
N ALA A 54 10.50 6.19 -15.71
CA ALA A 54 11.80 6.56 -16.24
C ALA A 54 12.90 5.70 -15.56
N PRO A 55 13.98 5.31 -16.28
CA PRO A 55 15.02 4.43 -15.74
C PRO A 55 15.57 4.86 -14.37
N ARG A 56 15.70 6.18 -14.15
CA ARG A 56 16.16 6.76 -12.88
C ARG A 56 15.24 6.50 -11.68
N ALA A 57 13.97 6.21 -11.92
CA ALA A 57 12.97 5.96 -10.89
C ALA A 57 12.80 4.47 -10.58
N VAL A 58 13.31 3.57 -11.42
CA VAL A 58 13.16 2.11 -11.26
C VAL A 58 13.66 1.64 -9.90
N PRO A 59 14.88 1.99 -9.43
CA PRO A 59 15.37 1.51 -8.13
C PRO A 59 14.52 2.00 -6.95
N LEU A 60 13.93 3.21 -7.08
CA LEU A 60 13.06 3.77 -6.07
C LEU A 60 11.73 2.99 -5.99
N ILE A 61 11.15 2.65 -7.15
CA ILE A 61 9.89 1.91 -7.23
C ILE A 61 10.08 0.46 -6.76
N GLU A 62 11.20 -0.19 -7.10
CA GLU A 62 11.54 -1.52 -6.59
C GLU A 62 11.67 -1.50 -5.06
N ARG A 63 12.31 -0.46 -4.50
CA ARG A 63 12.39 -0.28 -3.05
C ARG A 63 11.01 -0.10 -2.42
N PHE A 64 10.12 0.68 -3.04
CA PHE A 64 8.75 0.84 -2.55
C PHE A 64 7.97 -0.46 -2.61
N ALA A 65 8.11 -1.26 -3.68
CA ALA A 65 7.47 -2.56 -3.80
C ALA A 65 7.82 -3.48 -2.62
N ALA A 66 9.10 -3.58 -2.26
CA ALA A 66 9.56 -4.35 -1.10
C ALA A 66 9.01 -3.82 0.23
N LEU A 67 8.81 -2.51 0.36
CA LEU A 67 8.18 -1.93 1.55
C LEU A 67 6.67 -2.23 1.60
N LEU A 68 5.98 -2.21 0.46
CA LEU A 68 4.55 -2.52 0.41
C LEU A 68 4.23 -3.97 0.78
N GLU A 69 5.18 -4.91 0.64
CA GLU A 69 5.05 -6.26 1.20
C GLU A 69 4.93 -6.28 2.73
N ARG A 70 5.51 -5.28 3.40
CA ARG A 70 5.54 -5.16 4.86
C ARG A 70 4.38 -4.32 5.42
N ALA A 71 3.62 -3.66 4.55
CA ALA A 71 2.48 -2.86 4.96
C ALA A 71 1.35 -3.75 5.47
N ASP A 72 0.63 -3.34 6.50
CA ASP A 72 -0.60 -4.04 6.91
C ASP A 72 -1.73 -3.85 5.87
N LEU A 73 -1.67 -2.76 5.10
CA LEU A 73 -2.64 -2.43 4.07
C LEU A 73 -2.05 -1.53 2.96
N ALA A 74 -2.17 -1.94 1.70
CA ALA A 74 -1.91 -1.09 0.54
C ALA A 74 -3.22 -0.76 -0.18
N LEU A 75 -3.59 0.52 -0.19
CA LEU A 75 -4.76 1.04 -0.89
C LEU A 75 -4.35 1.56 -2.26
N HIS A 76 -4.77 0.89 -3.32
CA HIS A 76 -4.57 1.34 -4.69
C HIS A 76 -5.72 2.28 -5.06
N ALA A 77 -5.40 3.57 -5.20
CA ALA A 77 -6.31 4.65 -5.61
C ALA A 77 -6.61 4.65 -7.12
N THR A 78 -6.28 3.55 -7.78
CA THR A 78 -6.54 3.23 -9.18
C THR A 78 -7.53 2.07 -9.27
N ASP A 79 -7.93 1.73 -10.49
CA ASP A 79 -8.80 0.60 -10.77
C ASP A 79 -7.98 -0.56 -11.36
N ARG A 80 -8.39 -1.81 -11.11
CA ARG A 80 -7.76 -3.01 -11.65
C ARG A 80 -7.67 -2.99 -13.18
N VAL A 81 -8.56 -2.28 -13.85
CA VAL A 81 -8.51 -2.11 -15.32
C VAL A 81 -7.19 -1.51 -15.82
N PHE A 82 -6.47 -0.77 -14.96
CA PHE A 82 -5.17 -0.20 -15.29
C PHE A 82 -4.01 -1.19 -15.10
N ASP A 83 -4.20 -2.31 -14.40
CA ASP A 83 -3.18 -3.32 -14.10
C ASP A 83 -3.51 -4.64 -14.81
N VAL A 84 -3.54 -4.59 -16.14
CA VAL A 84 -3.87 -5.72 -17.03
C VAL A 84 -2.81 -6.83 -16.95
N GLY A 85 -3.23 -8.10 -17.02
CA GLY A 85 -2.32 -9.26 -17.05
C GLY A 85 -2.00 -9.84 -15.67
N PHE A 86 -2.88 -9.60 -14.69
CA PHE A 86 -2.65 -9.93 -13.30
C PHE A 86 -3.69 -10.93 -12.74
N ASP A 87 -3.22 -11.98 -12.07
CA ASP A 87 -4.10 -12.97 -11.40
C ASP A 87 -4.72 -12.43 -10.10
N GLY A 88 -4.08 -11.44 -9.49
CA GLY A 88 -4.61 -10.72 -8.32
C GLY A 88 -3.53 -10.27 -7.36
N ALA A 89 -3.82 -9.19 -6.64
CA ALA A 89 -2.90 -8.63 -5.64
C ALA A 89 -2.92 -9.47 -4.37
N PRO A 90 -1.84 -9.42 -3.56
CA PRO A 90 -1.86 -9.95 -2.20
C PRO A 90 -3.07 -9.47 -1.41
N ASP A 91 -3.52 -10.23 -0.41
CA ASP A 91 -4.75 -9.95 0.34
C ASP A 91 -4.73 -8.59 1.07
N HIS A 92 -3.55 -8.07 1.41
CA HIS A 92 -3.40 -6.75 2.03
C HIS A 92 -3.38 -5.61 0.99
N HIS A 93 -3.44 -5.90 -0.30
CA HIS A 93 -3.56 -4.91 -1.38
C HIS A 93 -5.03 -4.78 -1.83
N ARG A 94 -5.60 -3.59 -1.69
CA ARG A 94 -7.01 -3.31 -2.00
C ARG A 94 -7.14 -2.18 -3.01
N TYR A 95 -7.75 -2.50 -4.14
CA TYR A 95 -8.21 -1.50 -5.09
C TYR A 95 -9.46 -0.84 -4.53
N VAL A 96 -9.39 0.47 -4.34
CA VAL A 96 -10.52 1.27 -3.86
C VAL A 96 -11.13 2.15 -4.97
N GLY A 97 -10.63 1.97 -6.20
CA GLY A 97 -11.02 2.76 -7.37
C GLY A 97 -10.43 4.17 -7.32
N PRO A 98 -10.67 5.01 -8.34
CA PRO A 98 -10.34 6.42 -8.26
C PRO A 98 -11.03 7.01 -7.03
N LEU A 99 -10.23 7.61 -6.13
CA LEU A 99 -10.69 8.17 -4.84
C LEU A 99 -11.80 9.24 -4.98
N GLY A 100 -12.14 9.65 -6.20
CA GLY A 100 -13.27 10.53 -6.53
C GLY A 100 -14.65 9.84 -6.68
N VAL A 101 -14.74 8.50 -6.68
CA VAL A 101 -16.01 7.76 -6.90
C VAL A 101 -16.52 7.07 -5.61
N TRP A 102 -15.81 7.23 -4.49
CA TRP A 102 -16.24 6.66 -3.21
C TRP A 102 -17.60 7.23 -2.75
N SER A 103 -18.66 6.45 -2.89
CA SER A 103 -19.97 6.76 -2.30
C SER A 103 -20.15 6.04 -0.97
N ARG A 104 -20.75 6.71 0.03
CA ARG A 104 -20.98 6.22 1.39
C ARG A 104 -21.74 4.87 1.51
N ARG A 105 -22.24 4.30 0.42
CA ARG A 105 -23.10 3.09 0.41
C ARG A 105 -22.34 1.77 0.62
N SER A 106 -21.01 1.74 0.55
CA SER A 106 -20.21 0.52 0.71
C SER A 106 -20.00 0.04 2.16
N ARG A 107 -20.60 0.70 3.17
CA ARG A 107 -20.57 0.24 4.58
C ARG A 107 -21.45 -1.00 4.82
N ARG A 108 -20.98 -2.18 4.42
CA ARG A 108 -21.16 -3.38 5.25
C ARG A 108 -19.93 -3.46 6.15
N ARG A 109 -20.11 -3.18 7.45
CA ARG A 109 -19.06 -3.31 8.46
C ARG A 109 -18.56 -4.75 8.44
N ARG A 110 -17.35 -4.96 7.93
CA ARG A 110 -16.53 -6.12 8.29
C ARG A 110 -15.39 -5.55 9.11
N THR A 111 -15.44 -5.75 10.41
CA THR A 111 -14.33 -5.41 11.30
C THR A 111 -13.12 -6.22 10.85
N TRP A 112 -12.01 -5.53 10.57
CA TRP A 112 -10.76 -6.19 10.26
C TRP A 112 -10.21 -6.81 11.55
N THR A 113 -10.00 -8.12 11.54
CA THR A 113 -9.29 -8.84 12.60
C THR A 113 -8.06 -9.48 11.97
N LYS A 114 -6.90 -9.23 12.57
CA LYS A 114 -5.61 -9.79 12.18
C LYS A 114 -5.73 -11.33 12.03
N PRO A 115 -5.24 -11.95 10.95
CA PRO A 115 -5.16 -13.41 10.89
C PRO A 115 -4.18 -13.91 11.95
N GLU A 116 -4.66 -14.79 12.84
CA GLU A 116 -3.81 -15.45 13.83
C GLU A 116 -2.77 -16.31 13.11
N THR A 117 -1.49 -16.04 13.38
CA THR A 117 -0.39 -16.92 13.02
C THR A 117 -0.57 -18.24 13.77
N ARG A 118 -0.92 -19.31 13.05
CA ARG A 118 -0.87 -20.68 13.60
C ARG A 118 0.60 -21.04 13.82
N GLY A 119 1.03 -21.01 15.08
CA GLY A 119 2.28 -21.63 15.51
C GLY A 119 2.20 -23.14 15.36
N SER A 120 3.27 -23.74 14.85
CA SER A 120 3.58 -25.17 14.96
C SER A 120 4.66 -25.36 16.01
#